data_AF-A0AA50YAC4-F1
#
_entry.id   AF-A0AA50YAC4-F1
#
_cell.length_a   1.000
_cell.length_b   1.000
_cell.length_c   1.000
_cell.angle_alpha   90.00
_cell.angle_beta   90.00
_cell.angle_gamma   90.00
#
_symmetry.space_group_name_H-M   'P 1'
#
loop_
_entity.id
_entity.type
_entity.pdbx_description
1 polymer ?
#
loop_
_entity_poly.entity_id
_entity_poly.type
_entity_poly.pdbx_seq_one_letter_code
_entity_poly.pdbx_strand_id
1 'polypeptide(L)'
;EKEQEKLRLKKVKKKEDKQKWDDRHWSEKDQDEMTERDWRIFREDYNITIKGGKIPNPIRSWKEAGFHQDIMEIITKVGYKSPTPIQRQAIPIGLQNRDIIGVAETGSGKTLAF
;
A
#
# COMPACT_ATOMS: atom_id res chain seq x y z
N GLU A 1 -43.66 -13.83 7.14
CA GLU A 1 -42.93 -14.63 6.14
C GLU A 1 -42.37 -13.79 4.98
N LYS A 2 -43.20 -13.19 4.11
CA LYS A 2 -42.73 -12.38 2.95
C LYS A 2 -41.79 -11.20 3.28
N GLU A 3 -41.95 -10.57 4.45
CA GLU A 3 -41.11 -9.44 4.87
C GLU A 3 -39.72 -9.89 5.37
N GLN A 4 -39.66 -11.02 6.07
CA GLN A 4 -38.40 -11.64 6.50
C GLN A 4 -37.58 -12.12 5.29
N GLU A 5 -38.24 -12.64 4.27
CA GLU A 5 -37.61 -13.05 3.01
C GLU A 5 -37.03 -11.86 2.24
N LYS A 6 -37.77 -10.75 2.14
CA LYS A 6 -37.26 -9.49 1.56
C LYS A 6 -36.03 -8.96 2.31
N LEU A 7 -36.03 -9.01 3.65
CA LEU A 7 -34.89 -8.60 4.46
C LEU A 7 -33.67 -9.51 4.23
N ARG A 8 -33.88 -10.83 4.11
CA ARG A 8 -32.82 -11.79 3.79
C ARG A 8 -32.21 -11.51 2.42
N LEU A 9 -33.03 -11.30 1.39
CA LEU A 9 -32.58 -10.97 0.03
C LEU A 9 -31.77 -9.66 0.00
N LYS A 10 -32.22 -8.61 0.72
CA LYS A 10 -31.45 -7.36 0.85
C LYS A 10 -30.09 -7.57 1.52
N LYS A 11 -29.99 -8.42 2.54
CA LYS A 11 -28.73 -8.76 3.20
C LYS A 11 -27.78 -9.50 2.27
N VAL A 12 -28.29 -10.45 1.48
CA VAL A 12 -27.50 -11.19 0.49
C VAL A 12 -26.96 -10.24 -0.57
N LYS A 13 -27.82 -9.42 -1.18
CA LYS A 13 -27.40 -8.44 -2.19
C LYS A 13 -26.34 -7.47 -1.65
N LYS A 14 -26.53 -6.94 -0.44
CA LYS A 14 -25.54 -6.06 0.21
C LYS A 14 -24.19 -6.78 0.44
N LYS A 15 -24.22 -8.07 0.75
CA LYS A 15 -23.01 -8.89 0.93
C LYS A 15 -22.30 -9.14 -0.41
N GLU A 16 -23.05 -9.41 -1.47
CA GLU A 16 -22.52 -9.59 -2.83
C GLU A 16 -21.92 -8.29 -3.37
N ASP A 17 -22.61 -7.16 -3.19
CA ASP A 17 -22.12 -5.85 -3.61
C ASP A 17 -20.84 -5.47 -2.84
N LYS A 18 -20.80 -5.76 -1.53
CA LYS A 18 -19.59 -5.59 -0.73
C LYS A 18 -18.45 -6.50 -1.21
N GLN A 19 -18.75 -7.75 -1.52
CA GLN A 19 -17.73 -8.69 -2.01
C GLN A 19 -17.15 -8.24 -3.34
N LYS A 20 -17.99 -7.79 -4.28
CA LYS A 20 -17.53 -7.19 -5.54
C LYS A 20 -16.66 -5.96 -5.33
N TRP A 21 -17.00 -5.13 -4.33
CA TRP A 21 -16.20 -3.95 -3.98
C TRP A 21 -14.84 -4.33 -3.38
N ASP A 22 -14.81 -5.33 -2.50
CA ASP A 22 -13.61 -5.85 -1.84
C ASP A 22 -12.69 -6.60 -2.84
N ASP A 23 -13.23 -7.13 -3.94
CA ASP A 23 -12.47 -7.82 -5.00
C ASP A 23 -11.76 -6.89 -5.99
N ARG A 24 -11.97 -5.56 -5.89
CA ARG A 24 -11.29 -4.57 -6.75
C ARG A 24 -9.77 -4.57 -6.52
N HIS A 25 -9.04 -4.14 -7.54
CA HIS A 25 -7.60 -3.98 -7.46
C HIS A 25 -7.22 -2.86 -6.48
N TRP A 26 -6.08 -2.98 -5.81
CA TRP A 26 -5.64 -2.02 -4.80
C TRP A 26 -5.48 -0.58 -5.36
N SER A 27 -5.20 -0.46 -6.66
CA SER A 27 -5.04 0.83 -7.34
C SER A 27 -6.32 1.65 -7.43
N GLU A 28 -7.49 1.02 -7.23
CA GLU A 28 -8.81 1.66 -7.27
C GLU A 28 -9.40 1.90 -5.88
N LYS A 29 -8.62 1.58 -4.84
CA LYS A 29 -9.02 1.66 -3.43
C LYS A 29 -8.35 2.84 -2.74
N ASP A 30 -9.06 3.42 -1.79
CA ASP A 30 -8.45 4.38 -0.88
C ASP A 30 -7.56 3.68 0.16
N GLN A 31 -6.67 4.43 0.81
CA GLN A 31 -5.70 3.85 1.76
C GLN A 31 -6.41 3.15 2.93
N ASP A 32 -7.47 3.76 3.44
CA ASP A 32 -8.25 3.25 4.57
C ASP A 32 -9.05 1.98 4.22
N GLU A 33 -9.24 1.71 2.92
CA GLU A 33 -9.92 0.51 2.41
C GLU A 33 -8.96 -0.64 2.12
N MET A 34 -7.65 -0.43 2.23
CA MET A 34 -6.65 -1.44 1.91
C MET A 34 -6.68 -2.61 2.90
N THR A 35 -7.00 -3.79 2.39
CA THR A 35 -6.94 -5.04 3.17
C THR A 35 -5.56 -5.69 3.12
N GLU A 36 -5.31 -6.68 3.97
CA GLU A 36 -4.08 -7.50 3.90
C GLU A 36 -3.89 -8.19 2.53
N ARG A 37 -5.00 -8.57 1.88
CA ARG A 37 -4.97 -9.12 0.52
C ARG A 37 -4.46 -8.07 -0.46
N ASP A 38 -4.96 -6.83 -0.36
CA ASP A 38 -4.55 -5.74 -1.23
C ASP A 38 -3.07 -5.41 -1.04
N TRP A 39 -2.58 -5.39 0.20
CA TRP A 39 -1.16 -5.21 0.49
C TRP A 39 -0.28 -6.35 -0.02
N ARG A 40 -0.81 -7.57 -0.06
CA ARG A 40 -0.11 -8.71 -0.67
C ARG A 40 -0.01 -8.52 -2.19
N ILE A 41 -1.13 -8.22 -2.86
CA ILE A 41 -1.16 -7.96 -4.31
C ILE A 41 -0.24 -6.78 -4.66
N PHE A 42 -0.29 -5.69 -3.88
CA PHE A 42 0.60 -4.54 -4.04
C PHE A 42 2.09 -4.96 -4.02
N ARG A 43 2.48 -5.82 -3.08
CA ARG A 43 3.86 -6.32 -3.00
C ARG A 43 4.20 -7.21 -4.19
N GLU A 44 3.26 -8.04 -4.64
CA GLU A 44 3.41 -8.88 -5.82
C GLU A 44 3.60 -8.02 -7.09
N ASP A 45 2.77 -6.99 -7.31
CA ASP A 45 2.86 -6.09 -8.47
C ASP A 45 4.18 -5.32 -8.56
N TYR A 46 4.75 -4.95 -7.40
CA TYR A 46 6.04 -4.26 -7.34
C TYR A 46 7.24 -5.20 -7.15
N ASN A 47 7.04 -6.52 -7.24
CA ASN A 47 8.08 -7.54 -7.00
C ASN A 47 8.82 -7.37 -5.66
N ILE A 48 8.10 -7.01 -4.60
CA ILE A 48 8.62 -6.81 -3.25
C ILE A 48 8.46 -8.10 -2.45
N THR A 49 9.57 -8.66 -1.97
CA THR A 49 9.57 -9.74 -0.98
C THR A 49 10.11 -9.22 0.35
N ILE A 50 9.44 -9.57 1.45
CA ILE A 50 9.82 -9.14 2.80
C ILE A 50 10.15 -10.34 3.69
N LYS A 51 11.11 -10.15 4.59
CA LYS A 51 11.44 -11.09 5.66
C LYS A 51 11.56 -10.32 6.98
N GLY A 52 10.88 -10.78 8.03
CA GLY A 52 10.88 -10.15 9.35
C GLY A 52 9.49 -10.03 9.94
N GLY A 53 9.42 -9.80 11.26
CA GLY A 53 8.16 -9.62 11.98
C GLY A 53 7.66 -8.17 11.93
N LYS A 54 6.32 -8.01 12.00
CA LYS A 54 5.62 -6.72 12.14
C LYS A 54 6.14 -5.64 11.17
N ILE A 55 6.19 -5.95 9.88
CA ILE A 55 6.70 -5.04 8.86
C ILE A 55 5.58 -4.05 8.48
N PRO A 56 5.82 -2.73 8.52
CA PRO A 56 4.82 -1.75 8.10
C PRO A 56 4.45 -1.90 6.62
N ASN A 57 3.26 -1.45 6.28
CA ASN A 57 2.78 -1.47 4.91
C ASN A 57 3.61 -0.51 4.03
N PRO A 58 3.86 -0.89 2.77
CA PRO A 58 4.59 -0.04 1.85
C PRO A 58 3.78 1.22 1.48
N ILE A 59 4.47 2.29 1.12
CA ILE A 59 3.81 3.52 0.64
C ILE A 59 3.34 3.36 -0.81
N ARG A 60 2.12 3.78 -1.12
CA ARG A 60 1.57 3.78 -2.49
C ARG A 60 1.93 5.06 -3.23
N SER A 61 2.10 6.16 -2.49
CA SER A 61 2.57 7.44 -3.01
C SER A 61 3.42 8.19 -1.98
N TRP A 62 4.17 9.21 -2.40
CA TRP A 62 4.97 10.03 -1.49
C TRP A 62 4.15 10.72 -0.40
N LYS A 63 2.89 11.04 -0.68
CA LYS A 63 1.99 11.66 0.30
C LYS A 63 1.72 10.76 1.50
N GLU A 64 1.81 9.44 1.32
CA GLU A 64 1.60 8.45 2.37
C GLU A 64 2.85 8.23 3.24
N ALA A 65 4.00 8.79 2.86
CA ALA A 65 5.25 8.66 3.63
C ALA A 65 5.24 9.49 4.93
N GLY A 66 4.35 10.48 5.05
CA GLY A 66 4.26 11.32 6.25
C GLY A 66 5.46 12.25 6.46
N PHE A 67 6.21 12.56 5.40
CA PHE A 67 7.34 13.49 5.48
C PHE A 67 6.89 14.93 5.71
N HIS A 68 7.78 15.74 6.32
CA HIS A 68 7.58 17.19 6.42
C HIS A 68 7.44 17.82 5.03
N GLN A 69 6.71 18.93 4.95
CA GLN A 69 6.41 19.58 3.68
C GLN A 69 7.68 19.96 2.89
N ASP A 70 8.73 20.43 3.57
CA ASP A 70 10.00 20.78 2.94
C ASP A 70 10.64 19.59 2.19
N ILE A 71 10.56 18.38 2.77
CA ILE A 71 11.08 17.16 2.14
C ILE A 71 10.23 16.81 0.92
N MET A 72 8.92 16.93 1.02
CA MET A 72 7.99 16.68 -0.09
C MET A 72 8.21 17.64 -1.27
N GLU A 73 8.47 18.92 -0.97
CA GLU A 73 8.82 19.92 -1.98
C GLU A 73 10.14 19.58 -2.69
N ILE A 74 11.16 19.14 -1.95
CA ILE A 74 12.43 18.70 -2.51
C ILE A 74 12.23 17.47 -3.41
N ILE A 75 11.52 16.43 -2.94
CA ILE A 75 11.23 15.21 -3.72
C ILE A 75 10.56 15.59 -5.05
N THR A 76 9.59 16.50 -5.00
CA THR A 76 8.87 16.98 -6.18
C THR A 76 9.79 17.78 -7.12
N LYS A 77 10.62 18.69 -6.57
CA LYS A 77 11.54 19.54 -7.32
C LYS A 77 12.63 18.73 -8.03
N VAL A 78 13.14 17.67 -7.39
CA VAL A 78 14.11 16.76 -8.00
C VAL A 78 13.45 15.88 -9.09
N GLY A 79 12.12 15.76 -9.07
CA GLY A 79 11.35 15.08 -10.12
C GLY A 79 11.08 13.61 -9.83
N TYR A 80 11.17 13.17 -8.57
CA TYR A 80 10.80 11.81 -8.18
C TYR A 80 9.27 11.67 -8.15
N LYS A 81 8.67 11.33 -9.30
CA LYS A 81 7.20 11.30 -9.47
C LYS A 81 6.51 10.27 -8.57
N SER A 82 7.10 9.10 -8.41
CA SER A 82 6.56 8.02 -7.57
C SER A 82 7.70 7.22 -6.94
N PRO A 83 7.48 6.64 -5.75
CA PRO A 83 8.51 5.84 -5.09
C PRO A 83 8.78 4.55 -5.87
N THR A 84 10.05 4.16 -5.95
CA THR A 84 10.46 2.87 -6.54
C THR A 84 10.14 1.70 -5.59
N PRO A 85 10.12 0.44 -6.05
CA PRO A 85 9.78 -0.71 -5.19
C PRO A 85 10.56 -0.76 -3.87
N ILE A 86 11.87 -0.52 -3.91
CA ILE A 86 12.69 -0.54 -2.68
C ILE A 86 12.34 0.64 -1.75
N GLN A 87 12.11 1.84 -2.31
CA GLN A 87 11.71 3.02 -1.52
C GLN A 87 10.35 2.80 -0.86
N ARG A 88 9.39 2.20 -1.58
CA ARG A 88 8.03 1.93 -1.08
C ARG A 88 8.03 1.17 0.23
N GLN A 89 8.88 0.15 0.34
CA GLN A 89 8.92 -0.71 1.52
C GLN A 89 9.99 -0.31 2.54
N ALA A 90 11.13 0.22 2.11
CA ALA A 90 12.23 0.56 3.01
C ALA A 90 11.95 1.82 3.84
N ILE A 91 11.40 2.87 3.22
CA ILE A 91 11.10 4.14 3.90
C ILE A 91 10.24 3.96 5.16
N PRO A 92 9.06 3.28 5.12
CA PRO A 92 8.25 3.11 6.32
C PRO A 92 8.94 2.24 7.39
N ILE A 93 9.87 1.34 7.02
CA ILE A 93 10.67 0.58 7.99
C ILE A 93 11.72 1.50 8.65
N GLY A 94 12.39 2.34 7.84
CA GLY A 94 13.42 3.26 8.31
C GLY A 94 12.85 4.36 9.23
N LEU A 95 11.63 4.83 8.95
CA LEU A 95 10.90 5.76 9.82
C LEU A 95 10.58 5.18 11.21
N GLN A 96 10.62 3.85 11.37
CA GLN A 96 10.50 3.17 12.66
C GLN A 96 11.85 2.94 13.35
N ASN A 97 12.95 3.49 12.81
CA ASN A 97 14.31 3.32 13.29
C ASN A 97 14.72 1.83 13.40
N ARG A 98 14.33 1.03 12.39
CA ARG A 98 14.65 -0.40 12.30
C ARG A 98 15.71 -0.65 11.25
N ASP A 99 16.58 -1.62 11.50
CA ASP A 99 17.58 -2.06 10.54
C ASP A 99 16.95 -2.73 9.30
N ILE A 100 17.55 -2.49 8.14
CA ILE A 100 17.07 -2.96 6.84
C ILE A 100 18.21 -3.59 6.05
N ILE A 101 17.99 -4.78 5.51
CA ILE A 101 18.81 -5.37 4.45
C ILE A 101 18.04 -5.27 3.14
N GLY A 102 18.41 -4.31 2.29
CA GLY A 102 17.78 -4.08 0.99
C GLY A 102 18.50 -4.83 -0.13
N VAL A 103 17.87 -5.87 -0.69
CA VAL A 103 18.40 -6.63 -1.84
C VAL A 103 17.80 -6.08 -3.13
N ALA A 104 18.51 -5.18 -3.81
CA ALA A 104 18.14 -4.65 -5.11
C ALA A 104 19.38 -4.15 -5.88
N GLU A 105 19.34 -4.13 -7.21
CA GLU A 105 20.46 -3.71 -8.06
C GLU A 105 20.68 -2.20 -8.08
N THR A 106 21.85 -1.73 -8.52
CA THR A 106 22.11 -0.30 -8.73
C THR A 106 21.17 0.24 -9.81
N GLY A 107 20.65 1.46 -9.61
CA GLY A 107 19.60 2.03 -10.46
C GLY A 107 18.17 1.77 -9.95
N SER A 108 17.97 0.88 -8.98
CA SER A 108 16.63 0.64 -8.38
C SER A 108 16.13 1.73 -7.43
N GLY A 109 16.92 2.78 -7.20
CA GLY A 109 16.55 3.90 -6.34
C GLY A 109 16.93 3.74 -4.86
N LYS A 110 17.82 2.79 -4.52
CA LYS A 110 18.29 2.56 -3.13
C LYS A 110 18.82 3.84 -2.45
N THR A 111 19.48 4.73 -3.18
CA THR A 111 20.09 5.96 -2.63
C THR A 111 19.10 6.90 -1.95
N LEU A 112 17.87 6.98 -2.44
CA LEU A 112 16.82 7.80 -1.82
C LEU A 112 16.03 7.01 -0.76
N ALA A 113 16.21 5.68 -0.71
CA ALA A 113 15.46 4.81 0.19
C ALA A 113 16.01 4.81 1.64
N PHE A 114 17.27 5.19 1.82
CA PHE A 114 17.93 5.39 3.12
C PHE A 114 18.17 6.88 3.36
#